data_AF-A0A919R7Y5-F1
#
_entry.id   AF-A0A919R7Y5-F1
#
_cell.length_a   1.000
_cell.length_b   1.000
_cell.length_c   1.000
_cell.angle_alpha   90.00
_cell.angle_beta   90.00
_cell.angle_gamma   90.00
#
_symmetry.space_group_name_H-M   'P 1'
#
loop_
_entity.id
_entity.type
_entity.pdbx_description
1 polymer ?
#
loop_
_entity_poly.entity_id
_entity_poly.type
_entity_poly.pdbx_seq_one_letter_code
_entity_poly.pdbx_strand_id
1 'polypeptide(L)' 'MRLQALRGADALDDLFRMPGRCHPLKGRYAGCHAMDLHQGWRLVFRIEVVPAGGDGSEVGAGLGKEDIALVIEIVDYHG' A
#
# COMPACT_ATOMS: atom_id res chain seq x y z
N MET A 1 -3.55 6.80 -12.56
CA MET A 1 -2.14 6.89 -12.10
C MET A 1 -1.82 6.16 -10.79
N ARG A 2 -2.78 5.81 -9.89
CA ARG A 2 -2.44 5.12 -8.61
C ARG A 2 -1.78 3.76 -8.78
N LEU A 3 -2.24 2.94 -9.73
CA LEU A 3 -1.63 1.64 -9.99
C LEU A 3 -0.18 1.75 -10.49
N GLN A 4 0.15 2.79 -11.26
CA GLN A 4 1.53 3.05 -11.67
C GLN A 4 2.39 3.46 -10.48
N ALA A 5 1.83 4.24 -9.57
CA ALA A 5 2.51 4.65 -8.36
C ALA A 5 2.79 3.46 -7.42
N LEU A 6 1.84 2.54 -7.26
CA LEU A 6 2.06 1.26 -6.54
C LEU A 6 3.14 0.40 -7.20
N ARG A 7 3.22 0.39 -8.54
CA ARG A 7 4.22 -0.40 -9.27
C ARG A 7 5.64 0.19 -9.23
N GLY A 8 5.76 1.50 -9.02
CA GLY A 8 7.04 2.21 -9.07
C GLY A 8 7.58 2.64 -7.72
N ALA A 9 6.91 2.29 -6.61
CA ALA A 9 7.39 2.61 -5.27
C ALA A 9 8.40 1.54 -4.81
N ASP A 10 9.57 1.99 -4.33
CA ASP A 10 10.61 1.11 -3.79
C ASP A 10 10.41 0.90 -2.27
N ALA A 11 9.67 1.80 -1.62
CA ALA A 11 9.25 1.69 -0.23
C ALA A 11 7.80 2.18 -0.03
N LEU A 12 7.14 1.66 1.02
CA LEU A 12 5.82 2.16 1.44
C LEU A 12 5.86 3.67 1.79
N ASP A 13 6.98 4.13 2.33
CA ASP A 13 7.24 5.54 2.64
C ASP A 13 7.17 6.45 1.40
N ASP A 14 7.53 5.94 0.21
CA ASP A 14 7.39 6.71 -1.02
C ASP A 14 5.92 7.02 -1.27
N LEU A 15 5.05 6.03 -1.04
CA LEU A 15 3.61 6.18 -1.22
C LEU A 15 3.02 7.21 -0.25
N PHE A 16 3.53 7.31 0.98
CA PHE A 16 3.13 8.32 1.97
C PHE A 16 3.51 9.75 1.58
N ARG A 17 4.63 9.92 0.85
CA ARG A 17 5.11 11.23 0.40
C ARG A 17 4.43 11.71 -0.88
N MET A 18 3.78 10.82 -1.62
CA MET A 18 3.10 11.18 -2.86
C MET A 18 1.79 11.95 -2.63
N PRO A 19 1.40 12.85 -3.55
CA PRO A 19 0.09 13.47 -3.55
C PRO A 19 -1.04 12.43 -3.58
N GLY A 20 -2.08 12.60 -2.77
CA GLY A 20 -3.20 11.65 -2.67
C GLY A 20 -3.29 10.87 -1.37
N ARG A 21 -2.68 11.41 -0.31
CA ARG A 21 -2.96 11.05 1.08
C ARG A 21 -2.93 9.54 1.32
N CYS A 22 -1.84 8.89 0.95
CA CYS A 22 -1.65 7.51 1.38
C CYS A 22 -1.54 7.48 2.92
N HIS A 23 -2.36 6.68 3.59
CA HIS A 23 -2.33 6.57 5.05
C HIS A 23 -2.80 5.19 5.52
N PRO A 24 -2.29 4.70 6.66
CA PRO A 24 -2.73 3.44 7.25
C PRO A 24 -4.17 3.54 7.75
N LEU A 25 -4.91 2.44 7.61
CA LEU A 25 -6.27 2.28 8.10
C LEU A 25 -6.29 1.51 9.43
N LYS A 26 -7.43 1.59 10.13
CA LYS A 26 -7.69 0.94 11.42
C LYS A 26 -9.01 0.16 11.36
N GLY A 27 -9.32 -0.58 12.43
CA GLY A 27 -10.57 -1.33 12.55
C GLY A 27 -10.63 -2.50 11.57
N ARG A 28 -11.73 -2.63 10.81
CA ARG A 28 -11.92 -3.71 9.82
C ARG A 28 -10.81 -3.78 8.77
N TYR A 29 -10.19 -2.65 8.44
CA TYR A 29 -9.09 -2.57 7.48
C TYR A 29 -7.72 -2.42 8.17
N ALA A 30 -7.56 -2.91 9.41
CA ALA A 30 -6.28 -2.92 10.08
C ALA A 30 -5.22 -3.64 9.22
N GLY A 31 -4.03 -3.03 9.09
CA GLY A 31 -2.96 -3.51 8.20
C GLY A 31 -3.13 -3.11 6.72
N CYS A 32 -4.20 -2.43 6.36
CA CYS A 32 -4.39 -1.86 5.03
C CYS A 32 -4.04 -0.36 5.01
N HIS A 33 -3.93 0.17 3.81
CA HIS A 33 -3.65 1.55 3.49
C HIS A 33 -4.69 2.05 2.48
N ALA A 34 -5.03 3.34 2.53
CA ALA A 34 -5.90 3.98 1.54
C ALA A 34 -5.16 5.08 0.80
N MET A 35 -5.45 5.23 -0.49
CA MET A 35 -5.06 6.39 -1.31
C MET A 35 -6.28 7.01 -1.97
N ASP A 36 -6.27 8.34 -2.07
CA ASP A 36 -7.35 9.08 -2.73
C ASP A 36 -7.35 8.81 -4.25
N LEU A 37 -8.54 8.52 -4.75
CA LEU A 37 -8.92 8.54 -6.16
C LEU A 37 -9.76 9.79 -6.44
N HIS A 38 -10.38 9.84 -7.62
CA HIS A 38 -11.21 10.96 -8.03
C HIS A 38 -12.49 11.07 -7.19
N GLN A 39 -12.93 12.28 -6.88
CA GLN A 39 -14.23 12.57 -6.23
C GLN A 39 -14.50 11.77 -4.94
N GLY A 40 -13.49 11.59 -4.09
CA GLY A 40 -13.66 10.96 -2.77
C GLY A 40 -13.68 9.43 -2.78
N TRP A 41 -13.56 8.82 -3.95
CA TRP A 41 -13.22 7.41 -4.06
C TRP A 41 -11.85 7.14 -3.47
N ARG A 42 -11.65 5.94 -2.92
CA ARG A 42 -10.37 5.50 -2.37
C ARG A 42 -10.01 4.11 -2.85
N LEU A 43 -8.73 3.94 -3.14
CA LEU A 43 -8.11 2.64 -3.35
C LEU A 43 -7.63 2.12 -2.00
N VAL A 44 -8.15 0.99 -1.55
CA VAL A 44 -7.69 0.29 -0.34
C VAL A 44 -6.82 -0.89 -0.76
N PHE A 45 -5.63 -0.99 -0.19
CA PHE A 45 -4.68 -2.05 -0.47
C PHE A 45 -3.89 -2.45 0.79
N ARG A 46 -3.26 -3.62 0.76
CA ARG A 46 -2.27 -4.02 1.77
C ARG A 46 -0.99 -4.47 1.09
N ILE A 47 0.12 -4.39 1.81
CA ILE A 47 1.38 -5.00 1.38
C ILE A 47 1.43 -6.40 1.97
N GLU A 48 1.61 -7.40 1.12
CA GLU A 48 1.99 -8.74 1.53
C GLU A 48 3.49 -8.88 1.31
N VAL A 49 4.22 -8.98 2.41
CA VAL A 49 5.65 -9.29 2.38
C VAL A 49 5.77 -10.79 2.19
N VAL A 50 6.36 -11.20 1.07
CA VAL A 50 6.74 -12.59 0.89
C VAL A 50 8.03 -12.75 1.70
N PRO A 51 8.03 -13.56 2.78
CA PRO A 51 9.24 -13.75 3.56
C PRO A 51 10.31 -14.30 2.62
N ALA A 52 11.42 -13.56 2.49
CA ALA A 52 12.57 -14.02 1.74
C ALA A 52 12.96 -15.39 2.31
N GLY A 53 12.89 -16.43 1.48
CA GLY A 53 13.29 -17.77 1.89
C GLY A 53 14.79 -17.78 2.18
N GLY A 54 15.18 -17.59 3.45
CA GLY A 54 16.57 -17.78 3.88
C GLY A 54 17.00 -16.90 5.06
N ASP A 55 17.56 -17.59 6.07
CA ASP A 55 18.50 -17.19 7.14
C ASP A 55 18.20 -16.10 8.17
N GLY A 56 17.12 -15.32 8.06
CA GLY A 56 16.73 -14.41 9.15
C GLY A 56 17.60 -13.15 9.27
N SER A 57 18.28 -12.75 8.19
CA SER A 57 18.80 -11.39 8.03
C SER A 57 17.64 -10.38 8.10
N GLU A 58 17.81 -9.34 8.93
CA GLU A 58 16.83 -8.27 9.12
C GLU A 58 16.36 -7.70 7.77
N VAL A 59 15.03 -7.64 7.62
CA VAL A 59 14.37 -6.99 6.49
C VAL A 59 14.66 -5.49 6.62
N GLY A 60 15.62 -4.99 5.83
CA GLY A 60 15.83 -3.56 5.66
C GLY A 60 14.50 -2.88 5.32
N ALA A 61 14.30 -1.64 5.79
CA ALA A 61 13.02 -0.92 5.81
C ALA A 61 12.35 -0.59 4.44
N GLY A 62 12.69 -1.30 3.36
CA GLY A 62 12.12 -1.15 2.02
C GLY A 62 11.20 -2.31 1.62
N LEU A 63 10.49 -2.14 0.51
CA LEU A 63 9.70 -3.23 -0.08
C LEU A 63 10.65 -4.20 -0.79
N GLY A 64 10.52 -5.48 -0.50
CA GLY A 64 11.20 -6.56 -1.20
C GLY A 64 10.70 -6.68 -2.65
N LYS A 65 11.55 -7.23 -3.53
CA LYS A 65 11.21 -7.45 -4.94
C LYS A 65 10.03 -8.43 -5.13
N GLU A 66 9.75 -9.24 -4.12
CA GLU A 66 8.65 -10.20 -4.09
C GLU A 66 7.43 -9.68 -3.31
N ASP A 67 7.51 -8.47 -2.76
CA ASP A 67 6.39 -7.88 -2.03
C ASP A 67 5.27 -7.51 -2.99
N ILE A 68 4.03 -7.77 -2.57
CA ILE A 68 2.86 -7.60 -3.42
C ILE A 68 1.93 -6.58 -2.79
N ALA A 69 1.58 -5.55 -3.56
CA ALA A 69 0.46 -4.68 -3.22
C ALA A 69 -0.86 -5.37 -3.62
N LEU A 70 -1.55 -5.98 -2.64
CA LEU A 70 -2.85 -6.57 -2.85
C LEU A 70 -3.94 -5.49 -2.74
N VAL A 71 -4.62 -5.22 -3.85
CA VAL A 71 -5.80 -4.35 -3.86
C VAL A 71 -6.96 -5.09 -3.21
N ILE A 72 -7.51 -4.50 -2.15
CA ILE A 72 -8.62 -5.06 -1.38
C ILE A 72 -9.95 -4.58 -1.94
N GLU A 73 -10.08 -3.27 -2.16
CA GLU A 73 -11.35 -2.65 -2.55
C GLU A 73 -11.13 -1.26 -3.17
N ILE A 74 -12.06 -0.85 -4.04
CA ILE A 74 -12.24 0.54 -4.44
C ILE A 74 -13.58 1.00 -3.88
N VAL A 75 -13.56 1.99 -2.98
CA VAL A 75 -14.71 2.35 -2.16
C VAL A 75 -14.97 3.86 -2.21
N ASP A 76 -16.24 4.24 -2.27
CA ASP A 76 -16.68 5.63 -2.14
C ASP A 76 -16.83 5.99 -0.65
N TYR A 77 -16.16 7.04 -0.21
CA TYR A 77 -16.25 7.53 1.17
C TYR A 77 -17.41 8.51 1.38
N HIS A 78 -18.12 8.89 0.32
CA HIS A 78 -19.24 9.83 0.35
C HIS A 78 -20.61 9.19 0.16
N GLY A 79 -20.67 7.95 -0.36
CA GLY A 79 -21.90 7.16 -0.48
C GLY A 79 -22.64 7.35 -1.80
#